data_AF-A0A8J5K3G1-F1
#
_entry.id   AF-A0A8J5K3G1-F1
#
_cell.length_a   1.000
_cell.length_b   1.000
_cell.length_c   1.000
_cell.angle_alpha   90.00
_cell.angle_beta   90.00
_cell.angle_gamma   90.00
#
_symmetry.space_group_name_H-M   'P 1'
#
loop_
_entity.id
_entity.type
_entity.pdbx_description
1 polymer ?
#
loop_
_entity_poly.entity_id
_entity_poly.type
_entity_poly.pdbx_seq_one_letter_code
_entity_poly.pdbx_strand_id
1 'polypeptide(L)'
;SWSGYGDELLWGALWLYRATGDDTYLTKAQEAWDEFNLAEDALQFSWDDKKAGAYALGSMVDSDNIIYSNALKAFLEYLKNDAQYTPGGLIYLDQWGSARHAANVAFISLWAAKYGDPADADANREWGEGQINYLLGDAGHSFVVGFGVDPPSHPHHRSSSCPIPPDSCTKDNWGFQNPGPNPHTLYGALVGGPA
;
A
#
# COMPACT_ATOMS: atom_id res chain seq x y z
N SER A 1 13.72 2.00 -8.02
CA SER A 1 12.68 1.46 -8.89
C SER A 1 13.22 0.51 -9.96
N TRP A 2 12.36 -0.39 -10.42
CA TRP A 2 12.40 -1.24 -11.59
C TRP A 2 11.69 -0.59 -12.80
N SER A 3 10.64 0.21 -12.58
CA SER A 3 9.88 0.93 -13.62
C SER A 3 10.41 2.32 -14.01
N GLY A 4 11.45 2.82 -13.33
CA GLY A 4 12.06 4.14 -13.55
C GLY A 4 12.17 4.94 -12.25
N TYR A 5 13.14 5.85 -12.11
CA TYR A 5 13.48 6.44 -10.81
C TYR A 5 12.98 7.88 -10.59
N GLY A 6 12.23 8.45 -11.54
CA GLY A 6 11.79 9.85 -11.48
C GLY A 6 10.85 10.12 -10.30
N ASP A 7 9.91 9.21 -10.05
CA ASP A 7 9.01 9.24 -8.91
C ASP A 7 9.76 9.17 -7.56
N GLU A 8 10.88 8.45 -7.50
CA GLU A 8 11.74 8.42 -6.33
C GLU A 8 12.48 9.74 -6.08
N LEU A 9 12.90 10.44 -7.14
CA LEU A 9 13.49 11.77 -7.01
C LEU A 9 12.46 12.77 -6.47
N LEU A 10 11.24 12.76 -7.04
CA LEU A 10 10.14 13.58 -6.55
C LEU A 10 9.81 13.26 -5.08
N TRP A 11 9.63 11.98 -4.74
CA TRP A 11 9.33 11.53 -3.39
C TRP A 11 10.40 11.93 -2.38
N GLY A 12 11.68 11.70 -2.73
CA GLY A 12 12.81 12.06 -1.89
C GLY A 12 12.92 13.57 -1.65
N ALA A 13 12.73 14.36 -2.71
CA ALA A 13 12.76 15.82 -2.62
C ALA A 13 11.65 16.35 -1.70
N LEU A 14 10.41 15.88 -1.84
CA LEU A 14 9.30 16.30 -0.97
C LEU A 14 9.52 15.93 0.50
N TRP A 15 10.11 14.75 0.79
CA TRP A 15 10.46 14.39 2.17
C TRP A 15 11.59 15.24 2.73
N LEU A 16 12.61 15.55 1.93
CA LEU A 16 13.69 16.43 2.34
C LEU A 16 13.15 17.83 2.65
N TYR A 17 12.31 18.39 1.78
CA TYR A 17 11.62 19.65 2.03
C TYR A 17 10.85 19.61 3.36
N ARG A 18 10.03 18.57 3.57
CA ARG A 18 9.27 18.41 4.82
C ARG A 18 10.16 18.37 6.06
N ALA A 19 11.34 17.78 5.95
CA ALA A 19 12.27 17.62 7.08
C ALA A 19 13.10 18.87 7.36
N THR A 20 13.42 19.67 6.33
CA THR A 20 14.38 20.78 6.45
C THR A 20 13.76 22.17 6.33
N GLY A 21 12.62 22.29 5.64
CA GLY A 21 12.05 23.58 5.23
C GLY A 21 12.88 24.32 4.16
N ASP A 22 13.80 23.63 3.49
CA ASP A 22 14.67 24.22 2.46
C ASP A 22 14.00 24.14 1.08
N ASP A 23 13.60 25.31 0.56
CA ASP A 23 12.90 25.45 -0.73
C ASP A 23 13.70 24.90 -1.93
N THR A 24 15.01 24.70 -1.81
CA THR A 24 15.78 24.03 -2.88
C THR A 24 15.27 22.62 -3.18
N TYR A 25 14.64 21.96 -2.20
CA TYR A 25 14.00 20.67 -2.39
C TYR A 25 12.63 20.76 -3.08
N LEU A 26 11.87 21.85 -2.91
CA LEU A 26 10.67 22.08 -3.74
C LEU A 26 11.05 22.31 -5.21
N THR A 27 12.10 23.09 -5.46
CA THR A 27 12.64 23.26 -6.82
C THR A 27 13.01 21.92 -7.44
N LYS A 28 13.71 21.05 -6.69
CA LYS A 28 14.04 19.69 -7.15
C LYS A 28 12.82 18.80 -7.39
N ALA A 29 11.79 18.94 -6.56
CA ALA A 29 10.54 18.22 -6.73
C ALA A 29 9.85 18.63 -8.05
N GLN A 30 9.80 19.92 -8.35
CA GLN A 30 9.26 20.45 -9.60
C GLN A 30 10.10 20.00 -10.82
N GLU A 31 11.43 20.07 -10.72
CA GLU A 31 12.33 19.58 -11.78
C GLU A 31 12.08 18.09 -12.09
N ALA A 32 11.96 17.25 -11.06
CA ALA A 32 11.66 15.83 -11.24
C ALA A 32 10.25 15.60 -11.82
N TRP A 33 9.27 16.41 -11.40
CA TRP A 33 7.91 16.35 -11.96
C TRP A 33 7.90 16.58 -13.47
N ASP A 34 8.58 17.64 -13.92
CA ASP A 34 8.61 18.06 -15.32
C ASP A 34 9.50 17.14 -16.19
N GLU A 35 10.69 16.79 -15.70
CA GLU A 35 11.65 15.96 -16.44
C GLU A 35 11.10 14.55 -16.72
N PHE A 36 10.41 13.96 -15.74
CA PHE A 36 9.90 12.59 -15.80
C PHE A 36 8.42 12.50 -16.15
N ASN A 37 7.76 13.63 -16.43
CA ASN A 37 6.35 13.72 -16.80
C ASN A 37 5.43 12.98 -15.80
N LEU A 38 5.50 13.38 -14.52
CA LEU A 38 4.84 12.68 -13.41
C LEU A 38 3.40 13.15 -13.14
N ALA A 39 2.79 13.87 -14.07
CA ALA A 39 1.55 14.58 -13.84
C ALA A 39 0.35 13.68 -13.52
N GLU A 40 0.24 12.55 -14.21
CA GLU A 40 -0.89 11.62 -14.12
C GLU A 40 -0.37 10.16 -14.31
N ASP A 41 -1.24 9.15 -14.29
CA ASP A 41 -0.93 7.71 -14.42
C ASP A 41 -0.42 6.99 -13.16
N ALA A 42 -0.67 7.51 -11.96
CA ALA A 42 -0.59 6.65 -10.78
C ALA A 42 -1.74 5.65 -10.81
N LEU A 43 -1.45 4.36 -10.82
CA LEU A 43 -2.48 3.29 -10.73
C LEU A 43 -2.36 2.50 -9.42
N GLN A 44 -1.28 2.72 -8.68
CA GLN A 44 -0.97 2.05 -7.43
C GLN A 44 -0.04 2.89 -6.57
N PHE A 45 0.17 2.45 -5.34
CA PHE A 45 1.28 2.88 -4.50
C PHE A 45 2.04 1.63 -4.02
N SER A 46 3.34 1.55 -4.26
CA SER A 46 4.10 0.33 -3.97
C SER A 46 5.56 0.64 -3.62
N TRP A 47 6.34 -0.42 -3.41
CA TRP A 47 7.79 -0.30 -3.26
C TRP A 47 8.46 0.22 -4.54
N ASP A 48 7.81 0.05 -5.70
CA ASP A 48 8.35 0.42 -7.00
C ASP A 48 7.84 1.77 -7.51
N ASP A 49 6.58 2.11 -7.25
CA ASP A 49 5.95 3.35 -7.71
C ASP A 49 5.53 4.23 -6.52
N LYS A 50 6.12 5.43 -6.41
CA LYS A 50 5.87 6.41 -5.36
C LYS A 50 4.89 7.51 -5.76
N LYS A 51 4.40 7.56 -7.02
CA LYS A 51 3.63 8.72 -7.55
C LYS A 51 2.46 9.10 -6.65
N ALA A 52 1.58 8.15 -6.34
CA ALA A 52 0.43 8.39 -5.46
C ALA A 52 0.82 8.90 -4.06
N GLY A 53 1.92 8.39 -3.49
CA GLY A 53 2.48 8.87 -2.24
C GLY A 53 3.00 10.30 -2.37
N ALA A 54 3.73 10.60 -3.45
CA ALA A 54 4.24 11.93 -3.73
C ALA A 54 3.13 12.96 -3.94
N TYR A 55 2.02 12.59 -4.60
CA TYR A 55 0.85 13.47 -4.72
C TYR A 55 0.24 13.81 -3.35
N ALA A 56 0.07 12.80 -2.49
CA ALA A 56 -0.46 12.98 -1.14
C ALA A 56 0.47 13.77 -0.20
N LEU A 57 1.78 13.60 -0.34
CA LEU A 57 2.76 14.36 0.43
C LEU A 57 2.87 15.79 -0.09
N GLY A 58 2.96 15.97 -1.41
CA GLY A 58 3.04 17.25 -2.09
C GLY A 58 1.87 18.15 -1.76
N SER A 59 0.63 17.63 -1.82
CA SER A 59 -0.57 18.40 -1.48
C SER A 59 -0.59 18.88 -0.03
N MET A 60 0.16 18.22 0.87
CA MET A 60 0.27 18.58 2.27
C MET A 60 1.42 19.57 2.54
N VAL A 61 2.55 19.44 1.84
CA VAL A 61 3.76 20.25 2.12
C VAL A 61 3.87 21.47 1.21
N ASP A 62 3.33 21.41 0.00
CA ASP A 62 3.29 22.48 -1.00
C ASP A 62 1.83 22.73 -1.41
N SER A 63 1.00 23.11 -0.43
CA SER A 63 -0.46 23.15 -0.58
C SER A 63 -0.97 24.19 -1.57
N ASP A 64 -0.18 25.23 -1.86
CA ASP A 64 -0.52 26.25 -2.85
C ASP A 64 -0.30 25.74 -4.29
N ASN A 65 0.49 24.68 -4.45
CA ASN A 65 0.75 24.04 -5.73
C ASN A 65 -0.32 22.97 -6.04
N ILE A 66 -1.34 23.41 -6.76
CA ILE A 66 -2.54 22.62 -7.09
C ILE A 66 -2.27 21.37 -7.94
N ILE A 67 -1.07 21.21 -8.52
CA ILE A 67 -0.74 20.03 -9.33
C ILE A 67 -0.82 18.74 -8.49
N TYR A 68 -0.36 18.79 -7.23
CA TYR A 68 -0.35 17.62 -6.37
C TYR A 68 -1.75 17.23 -5.90
N SER A 69 -2.58 18.22 -5.54
CA SER A 69 -3.97 17.95 -5.15
C SER A 69 -4.81 17.44 -6.32
N ASN A 70 -4.59 17.96 -7.54
CA ASN A 70 -5.29 17.50 -8.73
C ASN A 70 -4.90 16.05 -9.09
N ALA A 71 -3.59 15.74 -9.07
CA ALA A 71 -3.11 14.38 -9.35
C ALA A 71 -3.57 13.38 -8.29
N LEU A 72 -3.59 13.78 -7.01
CA LEU A 72 -4.14 12.96 -5.92
C LEU A 72 -5.63 12.68 -6.13
N LYS A 73 -6.41 13.70 -6.50
CA LYS A 73 -7.84 13.57 -6.76
C LYS A 73 -8.11 12.62 -7.93
N ALA A 74 -7.42 12.79 -9.05
CA ALA A 74 -7.54 11.91 -10.21
C ALA A 74 -7.22 10.45 -9.86
N PHE A 75 -6.17 10.23 -9.06
CA PHE A 75 -5.82 8.89 -8.57
C PHE A 75 -6.94 8.26 -7.72
N LEU A 76 -7.51 9.01 -6.77
CA LEU A 76 -8.57 8.51 -5.90
C LEU A 76 -9.88 8.25 -6.67
N GLU A 77 -10.18 9.07 -7.68
CA GLU A 77 -11.31 8.84 -8.58
C GLU A 77 -11.13 7.56 -9.40
N TYR A 78 -9.93 7.33 -9.97
CA TYR A 78 -9.61 6.08 -10.65
C TYR A 78 -9.82 4.86 -9.76
N LEU A 79 -9.30 4.88 -8.52
CA LEU A 79 -9.43 3.77 -7.59
C LEU A 79 -10.90 3.41 -7.33
N LYS A 80 -11.77 4.41 -7.22
CA LYS A 80 -13.19 4.21 -6.85
C LYS A 80 -14.06 3.84 -8.05
N ASN A 81 -13.76 4.38 -9.23
CA ASN A 81 -14.67 4.33 -10.37
C ASN A 81 -14.22 3.36 -11.47
N ASP A 82 -12.91 3.19 -11.66
CA ASP A 82 -12.35 2.56 -12.87
C ASP A 82 -11.48 1.33 -12.56
N ALA A 83 -10.92 1.24 -11.35
CA ALA A 83 -10.10 0.10 -10.95
C ALA A 83 -10.91 -1.20 -10.87
N GLN A 84 -10.22 -2.33 -11.03
CA GLN A 84 -10.84 -3.65 -10.91
C GLN A 84 -11.08 -3.98 -9.43
N TYR A 85 -12.23 -4.62 -9.15
CA TYR A 85 -12.57 -5.15 -7.84
C TYR A 85 -12.89 -6.63 -7.90
N THR A 86 -12.58 -7.34 -6.82
CA THR A 86 -13.10 -8.68 -6.58
C THR A 86 -14.62 -8.63 -6.35
N PRO A 87 -15.37 -9.73 -6.57
CA PRO A 87 -16.79 -9.78 -6.25
C PRO A 87 -17.11 -9.46 -4.78
N GLY A 88 -16.14 -9.65 -3.87
CA GLY A 88 -16.28 -9.33 -2.44
C GLY A 88 -15.95 -7.88 -2.08
N GLY A 89 -15.54 -7.03 -3.03
CA GLY A 89 -15.33 -5.59 -2.79
C GLY A 89 -13.89 -5.18 -2.44
N LEU A 90 -12.92 -6.09 -2.47
CA LEU A 90 -11.49 -5.72 -2.42
C LEU A 90 -11.03 -5.19 -3.77
N ILE A 91 -10.34 -4.04 -3.78
CA ILE A 91 -9.66 -3.54 -4.98
C ILE A 91 -8.53 -4.51 -5.41
N TYR A 92 -8.49 -4.84 -6.69
CA TYR A 92 -7.58 -5.84 -7.25
C TYR A 92 -6.66 -5.20 -8.31
N LEU A 93 -5.47 -4.78 -7.87
CA LEU A 93 -4.51 -4.07 -8.73
C LEU A 93 -3.42 -4.98 -9.32
N ASP A 94 -3.07 -6.05 -8.61
CA ASP A 94 -2.09 -7.04 -9.07
C ASP A 94 -2.36 -8.38 -8.37
N GLN A 95 -2.07 -9.48 -9.06
CA GLN A 95 -2.14 -10.83 -8.50
C GLN A 95 -1.09 -11.09 -7.41
N TRP A 96 0.06 -10.40 -7.48
CA TRP A 96 1.17 -10.53 -6.56
C TRP A 96 1.03 -9.55 -5.40
N GLY A 97 0.35 -9.99 -4.35
CA GLY A 97 0.15 -9.17 -3.16
C GLY A 97 -1.04 -8.21 -3.31
N SER A 98 -2.18 -8.71 -3.80
CA SER A 98 -3.44 -7.97 -3.91
C SER A 98 -3.81 -7.27 -2.59
N ALA A 99 -3.68 -7.95 -1.45
CA ALA A 99 -3.92 -7.37 -0.12
C ALA A 99 -2.94 -6.23 0.21
N ARG A 100 -1.66 -6.36 -0.16
CA ARG A 100 -0.67 -5.28 0.01
C ARG A 100 -1.06 -4.07 -0.82
N HIS A 101 -1.45 -4.28 -2.08
CA HIS A 101 -1.83 -3.17 -2.96
C HIS A 101 -3.07 -2.46 -2.42
N ALA A 102 -4.11 -3.20 -2.04
CA ALA A 102 -5.30 -2.66 -1.42
C ALA A 102 -4.99 -1.85 -0.15
N ALA A 103 -4.19 -2.40 0.78
CA ALA A 103 -3.80 -1.69 2.00
C ALA A 103 -2.99 -0.40 1.71
N ASN A 104 -2.10 -0.44 0.73
CA ASN A 104 -1.29 0.72 0.34
C ASN A 104 -2.16 1.86 -0.20
N VAL A 105 -3.11 1.57 -1.09
CA VAL A 105 -3.98 2.61 -1.65
C VAL A 105 -5.06 3.05 -0.65
N ALA A 106 -5.49 2.17 0.25
CA ALA A 106 -6.33 2.52 1.39
C ALA A 106 -5.64 3.56 2.28
N PHE A 107 -4.34 3.39 2.55
CA PHE A 107 -3.55 4.38 3.29
C PHE A 107 -3.53 5.75 2.60
N ILE A 108 -3.36 5.80 1.27
CA ILE A 108 -3.42 7.06 0.51
C ILE A 108 -4.81 7.70 0.60
N SER A 109 -5.88 6.92 0.51
CA SER A 109 -7.25 7.41 0.68
C SER A 109 -7.48 7.97 2.09
N LEU A 110 -7.04 7.27 3.14
CA LEU A 110 -7.15 7.74 4.52
C LEU A 110 -6.31 9.00 4.78
N TRP A 111 -5.16 9.12 4.12
CA TRP A 111 -4.36 10.34 4.14
C TRP A 111 -5.13 11.52 3.52
N ALA A 112 -5.70 11.31 2.33
CA ALA A 112 -6.52 12.31 1.65
C ALA A 112 -7.77 12.67 2.45
N ALA A 113 -8.37 11.72 3.17
CA ALA A 113 -9.47 11.98 4.09
C ALA A 113 -9.10 12.93 5.24
N LYS A 114 -7.82 12.97 5.62
CA LYS A 114 -7.31 13.78 6.73
C LYS A 114 -6.76 15.14 6.27
N TYR A 115 -6.08 15.17 5.12
CA TYR A 115 -5.30 16.32 4.68
C TYR A 115 -5.69 16.87 3.30
N GLY A 116 -6.57 16.17 2.57
CA GLY A 116 -7.05 16.58 1.24
C GLY A 116 -8.28 17.50 1.31
N ASP A 117 -9.06 17.52 0.24
CA ASP A 117 -10.29 18.31 0.16
C ASP A 117 -11.31 17.85 1.23
N PRO A 118 -11.73 18.73 2.14
CA PRO A 118 -12.74 18.41 3.16
C PRO A 118 -14.07 17.90 2.57
N ALA A 119 -14.42 18.30 1.34
CA ALA A 119 -15.64 17.85 0.68
C ALA A 119 -15.62 16.35 0.35
N ASP A 120 -14.43 15.79 0.12
CA ASP A 120 -14.24 14.37 -0.24
C ASP A 120 -13.81 13.51 0.98
N ALA A 121 -13.69 14.12 2.16
CA ALA A 121 -13.07 13.49 3.33
C ALA A 121 -13.80 12.22 3.81
N ASP A 122 -15.13 12.28 3.94
CA ASP A 122 -15.93 11.14 4.40
C ASP A 122 -15.89 9.99 3.37
N ALA A 123 -16.06 10.31 2.09
CA ALA A 123 -16.00 9.31 1.02
C ALA A 123 -14.62 8.64 0.92
N ASN A 124 -13.53 9.38 1.13
CA ASN A 124 -12.18 8.83 1.17
C ASN A 124 -11.96 7.95 2.40
N ARG A 125 -12.49 8.34 3.56
CA ARG A 125 -12.38 7.58 4.80
C ARG A 125 -13.15 6.27 4.71
N GLU A 126 -14.43 6.32 4.34
CA GLU A 126 -15.29 5.15 4.20
C GLU A 126 -14.70 4.13 3.23
N TRP A 127 -14.22 4.59 2.07
CA TRP A 127 -13.58 3.72 1.10
C TRP A 127 -12.30 3.07 1.64
N GLY A 128 -11.42 3.87 2.27
CA GLY A 128 -10.16 3.38 2.82
C GLY A 128 -10.36 2.39 3.97
N GLU A 129 -11.26 2.70 4.90
CA GLU A 129 -11.65 1.79 5.99
C GLU A 129 -12.26 0.50 5.44
N GLY A 130 -13.11 0.58 4.41
CA GLY A 130 -13.70 -0.61 3.77
C GLY A 130 -12.65 -1.58 3.23
N GLN A 131 -11.59 -1.09 2.59
CA GLN A 131 -10.49 -1.95 2.12
C GLN A 131 -9.73 -2.59 3.28
N ILE A 132 -9.50 -1.86 4.39
CA ILE A 132 -8.85 -2.42 5.57
C ILE A 132 -9.76 -3.44 6.27
N ASN A 133 -11.04 -3.16 6.43
CA ASN A 133 -12.00 -4.06 7.08
C ASN A 133 -12.21 -5.35 6.29
N TYR A 134 -12.20 -5.29 4.95
CA TYR A 134 -12.13 -6.50 4.10
C TYR A 134 -10.96 -7.39 4.51
N LEU A 135 -9.75 -6.82 4.62
CA LEU A 135 -8.54 -7.56 4.97
C LEU A 135 -8.57 -8.11 6.40
N LEU A 136 -9.33 -7.47 7.29
CA LEU A 136 -9.45 -7.86 8.69
C LEU A 136 -10.54 -8.90 8.95
N GLY A 137 -11.58 -8.99 8.12
CA GLY A 137 -12.62 -10.01 8.32
C GLY A 137 -13.93 -9.86 7.55
N ASP A 138 -14.23 -8.72 6.92
CA ASP A 138 -15.55 -8.52 6.28
C ASP A 138 -15.81 -9.48 5.11
N ALA A 139 -14.75 -10.06 4.55
CA ALA A 139 -14.81 -11.14 3.56
C ALA A 139 -15.22 -12.52 4.14
N GLY A 140 -15.53 -12.59 5.44
CA GLY A 140 -15.87 -13.81 6.18
C GLY A 140 -14.67 -14.51 6.83
N HIS A 141 -13.45 -14.07 6.54
CA HIS A 141 -12.21 -14.53 7.17
C HIS A 141 -11.16 -13.42 7.15
N SER A 142 -10.14 -13.52 7.99
CA SER A 142 -9.03 -12.57 8.05
C SER A 142 -7.92 -12.91 7.06
N PHE A 143 -7.23 -11.90 6.56
CA PHE A 143 -5.98 -12.04 5.80
C PHE A 143 -4.74 -11.76 6.68
N VAL A 144 -4.93 -11.50 7.97
CA VAL A 144 -3.85 -11.19 8.92
C VAL A 144 -3.59 -12.41 9.81
N VAL A 145 -2.38 -12.95 9.75
CA VAL A 145 -1.98 -14.13 10.51
C VAL A 145 -2.16 -13.88 12.02
N GLY A 146 -2.86 -14.79 12.69
CA GLY A 146 -3.11 -14.74 14.13
C GLY A 146 -4.13 -13.69 14.59
N PHE A 147 -4.95 -13.16 13.68
CA PHE A 147 -5.95 -12.14 14.00
C PHE A 147 -7.33 -12.49 13.43
N GLY A 148 -8.40 -12.12 14.13
CA GLY A 148 -9.76 -12.24 13.61
C GLY A 148 -10.27 -13.67 13.46
N VAL A 149 -11.18 -13.85 12.50
CA VAL A 149 -11.85 -15.13 12.21
C VAL A 149 -11.09 -15.86 11.11
N ASP A 150 -10.81 -17.15 11.32
CA ASP A 150 -10.16 -18.06 10.35
C ASP A 150 -8.92 -17.46 9.64
N PRO A 151 -7.90 -16.98 10.38
CA PRO A 151 -6.73 -16.37 9.78
C PRO A 151 -5.82 -17.37 9.04
N PRO A 152 -4.95 -16.89 8.14
CA PRO A 152 -4.00 -17.74 7.45
C PRO A 152 -3.03 -18.40 8.44
N SER A 153 -2.88 -19.71 8.31
CA SER A 153 -2.06 -20.52 9.23
C SER A 153 -0.83 -21.16 8.56
N HIS A 154 -0.71 -21.03 7.24
CA HIS A 154 0.41 -21.56 6.43
C HIS A 154 1.11 -20.45 5.64
N PRO A 155 1.53 -19.32 6.26
CA PRO A 155 2.23 -18.28 5.52
C PRO A 155 3.56 -18.82 4.99
N HIS A 156 3.91 -18.45 3.76
CA HIS A 156 5.19 -18.80 3.15
C HIS A 156 6.34 -18.05 3.84
N HIS A 157 6.76 -18.53 5.01
CA HIS A 157 7.71 -17.86 5.88
C HIS A 157 8.57 -18.87 6.65
N ARG A 158 9.88 -18.87 6.36
CA ARG A 158 10.84 -19.89 6.85
C ARG A 158 10.88 -20.00 8.36
N SER A 159 11.04 -18.88 9.07
CA SER A 159 11.24 -18.94 10.52
C SER A 159 9.99 -19.37 11.27
N SER A 160 8.79 -19.15 10.72
CA SER A 160 7.56 -19.59 11.38
C SER A 160 7.20 -21.03 11.05
N SER A 161 7.69 -21.56 9.91
CA SER A 161 7.53 -22.96 9.54
C SER A 161 8.51 -23.90 10.26
N CYS A 162 9.62 -23.38 10.79
CA CYS A 162 10.58 -24.19 11.54
C CYS A 162 9.99 -24.70 12.89
N PRO A 163 10.27 -25.95 13.28
CA PRO A 163 9.89 -26.49 14.57
C PRO A 163 10.85 -25.99 15.68
N ILE A 164 10.50 -26.25 16.93
CA ILE A 164 11.35 -25.93 18.08
C ILE A 164 12.55 -26.90 18.12
N PRO A 165 13.80 -26.43 18.31
CA PRO A 165 14.94 -27.30 18.53
C PRO A 165 14.70 -28.32 19.67
N PRO A 166 15.22 -29.55 19.57
CA PRO A 166 16.29 -30.01 18.68
C PRO A 166 15.83 -30.49 17.30
N ASP A 167 14.54 -30.41 16.97
CA ASP A 167 14.04 -30.84 15.67
C ASP A 167 14.67 -30.00 14.55
N SER A 168 15.09 -30.68 13.48
CA SER A 168 15.76 -30.01 12.36
C SER A 168 14.75 -29.22 11.52
N CYS A 169 15.16 -28.05 11.05
CA CYS A 169 14.40 -27.27 10.07
C CYS A 169 15.09 -27.36 8.70
N THR A 170 14.55 -28.15 7.80
CA THR A 170 15.06 -28.35 6.44
C THR A 170 13.93 -28.26 5.42
N LYS A 171 14.28 -28.13 4.13
CA LYS A 171 13.29 -28.15 3.04
C LYS A 171 12.54 -29.48 2.94
N ASP A 172 13.15 -30.57 3.42
CA ASP A 172 12.65 -31.94 3.30
C ASP A 172 11.76 -32.33 4.50
N ASN A 173 11.52 -31.40 5.43
CA ASN A 173 10.65 -31.61 6.59
C ASN A 173 9.78 -30.36 6.88
N TRP A 174 9.59 -30.03 8.16
CA TRP A 174 8.83 -28.87 8.67
C TRP A 174 9.10 -27.54 7.97
N GLY A 175 10.30 -27.31 7.43
CA GLY A 175 10.64 -26.03 6.80
C GLY A 175 9.84 -25.71 5.52
N PHE A 176 9.31 -26.72 4.81
CA PHE A 176 8.57 -26.51 3.55
C PHE A 176 7.48 -27.55 3.23
N GLN A 177 7.60 -28.80 3.70
CA GLN A 177 6.70 -29.90 3.31
C GLN A 177 5.69 -30.30 4.40
N ASN A 178 5.63 -29.58 5.53
CA ASN A 178 4.61 -29.84 6.55
C ASN A 178 3.20 -29.55 5.98
N PRO A 179 2.27 -30.54 6.01
CA PRO A 179 0.90 -30.33 5.53
C PRO A 179 0.01 -29.59 6.53
N GLY A 180 0.45 -29.45 7.78
CA GLY A 180 -0.24 -28.71 8.83
C GLY A 180 0.23 -27.26 8.95
N PRO A 181 -0.39 -26.48 9.85
CA PRO A 181 -0.06 -25.07 10.04
C PRO A 181 1.40 -24.88 10.47
N ASN A 182 1.92 -23.68 10.23
CA ASN A 182 3.25 -23.30 10.70
C ASN A 182 3.33 -23.46 12.24
N PRO A 183 4.39 -24.07 12.80
CA PRO A 183 4.55 -24.28 14.25
C PRO A 183 4.49 -22.99 15.08
N HIS A 184 4.87 -21.87 14.47
CA HIS A 184 4.83 -20.56 15.11
C HIS A 184 3.83 -19.64 14.40
N THR A 185 2.97 -18.99 15.18
CA THR A 185 2.09 -17.96 14.66
C THR A 185 2.88 -16.69 14.36
N LEU A 186 2.90 -16.27 13.10
CA LEU A 186 3.53 -15.02 12.66
C LEU A 186 2.56 -13.84 12.83
N TYR A 187 2.25 -13.48 14.08
CA TYR A 187 1.25 -12.47 14.41
C TYR A 187 1.45 -11.16 13.61
N GLY A 188 0.37 -10.70 12.97
CA GLY A 188 0.33 -9.42 12.27
C GLY A 188 0.82 -9.47 10.81
N ALA A 189 1.29 -10.60 10.31
CA ALA A 189 1.63 -10.72 8.89
C ALA A 189 0.38 -10.67 8.02
N LEU A 190 0.31 -9.69 7.11
CA LEU A 190 -0.67 -9.65 6.04
C LEU A 190 -0.21 -10.57 4.91
N VAL A 191 -1.00 -11.58 4.56
CA VAL A 191 -0.67 -12.48 3.43
C VAL A 191 -0.92 -11.80 2.08
N GLY A 192 -0.56 -12.48 0.98
CA GLY A 192 -0.70 -11.93 -0.37
C GLY A 192 -2.10 -11.45 -0.72
N GLY A 193 -3.14 -12.10 -0.18
CA GLY A 193 -4.54 -11.78 -0.46
C GLY A 193 -5.17 -12.76 -1.45
N PRO A 194 -6.45 -12.54 -1.81
CA PRO A 194 -7.16 -13.38 -2.77
C PRO A 194 -6.66 -13.11 -4.20
N ALA A 195 -6.93 -14.07 -5.09
CA ALA A 195 -6.77 -13.95 -6.55
C ALA A 195 -8.10 -13.62 -7.23
#